data_AF-A0A4R2EK15-F1
#
_entry.id   AF-A0A4R2EK15-F1
#
_cell.length_a   1.000
_cell.length_b   1.000
_cell.length_c   1.000
_cell.angle_alpha   90.00
_cell.angle_beta   90.00
_cell.angle_gamma   90.00
#
_symmetry.space_group_name_H-M   'P 1'
#
loop_
_entity.id
_entity.type
_entity.pdbx_description
1 polymer ?
#
loop_
_entity_poly.entity_id
_entity_poly.type
_entity_poly.pdbx_seq_one_letter_code
_entity_poly.pdbx_strand_id
1 'polypeptide(L)'
;MKESNKVFLRMMLGVSKYLKGNEIFTSMKAIQDLEVKIDAQAAKIEKLIELIETENKSIAVAVSSATDKLVPQLYAIMKAEEVYFISQGNISMATELHTTRAEIQRTSHKSLETIVETVAKIGRENIAKLNAYNIYDEDIDVVESYLQQLVAASTAQDRYNEEKRLKRDELEALIAESKELLTETDMVVEIISLTHPAEYKGYTEVRNKKEYSELLFTITVLNSETGKPEENARVVVRSTTKKVKDKPYVLLNRVTRKTGEVRNNKREFDIYEMTVEKIGCETHTQQFTVADNTPLRLEVMLKKIEGMN
;
A
#
# COMPACT_ATOMS: atom_id res chain seq x y z
N MET A 1 3.32 -4.41 -0.70
CA MET A 1 3.65 -5.84 -0.91
C MET A 1 3.12 -6.25 -2.27
N LYS A 2 3.74 -7.24 -2.95
CA LYS A 2 3.21 -7.80 -4.20
C LYS A 2 2.07 -8.78 -3.88
N GLU A 3 0.88 -8.54 -4.43
CA GLU A 3 -0.30 -9.43 -4.29
C GLU A 3 0.02 -10.89 -4.68
N SER A 4 0.98 -11.07 -5.59
CA SER A 4 1.50 -12.37 -6.01
C SER A 4 1.96 -13.25 -4.84
N ASN A 5 2.51 -12.66 -3.77
CA ASN A 5 3.05 -13.41 -2.63
C ASN A 5 1.93 -14.01 -1.79
N LYS A 6 0.82 -13.27 -1.61
CA LYS A 6 -0.37 -13.76 -0.90
C LYS A 6 -1.08 -14.86 -1.67
N VAL A 7 -1.21 -14.67 -2.99
CA VAL A 7 -1.78 -15.68 -3.90
C VAL A 7 -0.94 -16.96 -3.87
N PHE A 8 0.38 -16.84 -3.87
CA PHE A 8 1.29 -17.97 -3.77
C PHE A 8 1.13 -18.73 -2.44
N LEU A 9 1.08 -18.02 -1.30
CA LEU A 9 0.84 -18.63 0.01
C LEU A 9 -0.46 -19.43 0.06
N ARG A 10 -1.56 -18.86 -0.44
CA ARG A 10 -2.84 -19.57 -0.43
C ARG A 10 -2.87 -20.78 -1.35
N MET A 11 -2.20 -20.71 -2.51
CA MET A 11 -2.01 -21.87 -3.36
C MET A 11 -1.24 -22.98 -2.63
N MET A 12 -0.15 -22.65 -1.93
CA MET A 12 0.58 -23.62 -1.10
C MET A 12 -0.31 -24.27 -0.03
N LEU A 13 -1.09 -23.47 0.70
CA LEU A 13 -2.02 -23.96 1.70
C LEU A 13 -3.11 -24.85 1.08
N GLY A 14 -3.58 -24.50 -0.11
CA GLY A 14 -4.52 -25.32 -0.89
C GLY A 14 -3.92 -26.67 -1.26
N VAL A 15 -2.69 -26.69 -1.75
CA VAL A 15 -1.94 -27.92 -2.07
C VAL A 15 -1.79 -28.78 -0.82
N SER A 16 -1.28 -28.23 0.29
CA SER A 16 -1.13 -28.95 1.56
C SER A 16 -2.46 -29.56 2.03
N LYS A 17 -3.54 -28.78 2.02
CA LYS A 17 -4.88 -29.26 2.42
C LYS A 17 -5.38 -30.40 1.53
N TYR A 18 -5.14 -30.33 0.22
CA TYR A 18 -5.54 -31.37 -0.71
C TYR A 18 -4.77 -32.68 -0.49
N LEU A 19 -3.45 -32.59 -0.27
CA LEU A 19 -2.61 -33.75 0.04
C LEU A 19 -3.06 -34.43 1.33
N LYS A 20 -3.29 -33.67 2.41
CA LYS A 20 -3.80 -34.17 3.70
C LYS A 20 -5.18 -34.83 3.62
N GLY A 21 -6.04 -34.30 2.76
CA GLY A 21 -7.43 -34.73 2.63
C GLY A 21 -7.62 -35.98 1.77
N ASN A 22 -6.54 -36.57 1.24
CA ASN A 22 -6.60 -37.65 0.28
C ASN A 22 -5.81 -38.88 0.77
N GLU A 23 -6.48 -40.03 0.82
CA GLU A 23 -5.93 -41.28 1.36
C GLU A 23 -4.75 -41.82 0.55
N ILE A 24 -4.75 -41.65 -0.78
CA ILE A 24 -3.66 -42.10 -1.64
C ILE A 24 -2.39 -41.31 -1.34
N PHE A 25 -2.48 -39.99 -1.26
CA PHE A 25 -1.34 -39.12 -0.97
C PHE A 25 -0.82 -39.31 0.46
N THR A 26 -1.71 -39.41 1.45
CA THR A 26 -1.32 -39.63 2.85
C THR A 26 -0.69 -41.00 3.09
N SER A 27 -0.90 -41.99 2.21
CA SER A 27 -0.20 -43.28 2.28
C SER A 27 1.26 -43.22 1.81
N MET A 28 1.66 -42.17 1.08
CA MET A 28 3.01 -42.02 0.52
C MET A 28 3.95 -41.27 1.48
N LYS A 29 4.98 -41.95 1.99
CA LYS A 29 5.93 -41.34 2.94
C LYS A 29 6.62 -40.07 2.40
N ALA A 30 6.99 -40.06 1.11
CA ALA A 30 7.60 -38.90 0.48
C ALA A 30 6.66 -37.68 0.47
N ILE A 31 5.36 -37.87 0.26
CA ILE A 31 4.36 -36.79 0.32
C ILE A 31 4.19 -36.28 1.75
N GLN A 32 4.15 -37.17 2.74
CA GLN A 32 4.07 -36.76 4.16
C GLN A 32 5.26 -35.88 4.56
N ASP A 33 6.48 -36.23 4.14
CA ASP A 33 7.69 -35.45 4.46
C ASP A 33 7.68 -34.07 3.76
N LEU A 34 7.17 -34.00 2.52
CA LEU A 34 6.99 -32.76 1.78
C LEU A 34 5.90 -31.87 2.39
N GLU A 35 4.78 -32.46 2.79
CA GLU A 35 3.67 -31.76 3.46
C GLU A 35 4.15 -31.01 4.72
N VAL A 36 4.92 -31.68 5.58
CA VAL A 36 5.48 -31.06 6.80
C VAL A 36 6.36 -29.86 6.45
N LYS A 37 7.17 -29.96 5.39
CA LYS A 37 8.00 -28.84 4.91
C LYS A 37 7.14 -27.70 4.34
N ILE A 38 6.08 -28.02 3.58
CA ILE A 38 5.18 -27.02 2.99
C ILE A 38 4.48 -26.23 4.10
N ASP A 39 3.96 -26.91 5.12
CA ASP A 39 3.30 -26.26 6.25
C ASP A 39 4.26 -25.36 7.04
N ALA A 40 5.48 -25.85 7.30
CA ALA A 40 6.49 -25.08 7.99
C ALA A 40 6.88 -23.81 7.21
N GLN A 41 7.01 -23.92 5.89
CA GLN A 41 7.28 -22.77 5.02
C GLN A 41 6.10 -21.81 4.94
N ALA A 42 4.88 -22.32 4.81
CA ALA A 42 3.65 -21.52 4.78
C ALA A 42 3.50 -20.69 6.06
N ALA A 43 3.73 -21.30 7.23
CA ALA A 43 3.66 -20.62 8.53
C ALA A 43 4.72 -19.51 8.68
N LYS A 44 5.94 -19.72 8.15
CA LYS A 44 6.98 -18.67 8.14
C LYS A 44 6.60 -17.51 7.22
N ILE A 45 6.13 -17.82 6.01
CA ILE A 45 5.68 -16.83 5.03
C ILE A 45 4.52 -15.99 5.61
N GLU A 46 3.53 -16.62 6.23
CA GLU A 46 2.39 -15.94 6.86
C GLU A 46 2.83 -14.95 7.94
N LYS A 47 3.72 -15.38 8.85
CA LYS A 47 4.28 -14.49 9.89
C LYS A 47 5.05 -13.30 9.31
N LEU A 48 5.88 -13.53 8.29
CA LEU A 48 6.62 -12.44 7.64
C LEU A 48 5.69 -11.46 6.92
N ILE A 49 4.63 -11.97 6.28
CA ILE A 49 3.59 -11.16 5.67
C ILE A 49 2.95 -10.25 6.72
N GLU A 50 2.51 -10.80 7.86
CA GLU A 50 1.90 -10.02 8.94
C GLU A 50 2.84 -8.92 9.47
N LEU A 51 4.11 -9.24 9.69
CA LEU A 51 5.13 -8.28 10.16
C LEU A 51 5.37 -7.16 9.14
N ILE A 52 5.41 -7.47 7.84
CA ILE A 52 5.62 -6.47 6.79
C ILE A 52 4.39 -5.57 6.62
N GLU A 53 3.17 -6.11 6.79
CA GLU A 53 1.92 -5.36 6.67
C GLU A 53 1.60 -4.51 7.88
N THR A 54 2.05 -4.91 9.06
CA THR A 54 1.88 -4.13 10.28
C THR A 54 2.63 -2.80 10.13
N GLU A 55 1.89 -1.71 9.98
CA GLU A 55 2.44 -0.36 9.93
C GLU A 55 2.61 0.19 11.35
N ASN A 56 3.85 0.47 11.74
CA ASN A 56 4.11 1.27 12.91
C ASN A 56 3.93 2.77 12.60
N LYS A 57 2.67 3.22 12.60
CA LYS A 57 2.31 4.62 12.34
C LYS A 57 2.93 5.60 13.34
N SER A 58 3.28 5.14 14.54
CA SER A 58 3.88 6.00 15.57
C SER A 58 5.21 6.62 15.15
N ILE A 59 6.02 5.89 14.36
CA ILE A 59 7.34 6.35 13.90
C ILE A 59 7.18 7.50 12.89
N ALA A 60 6.27 7.36 11.92
CA ALA A 60 6.02 8.41 10.94
C ALA A 60 5.42 9.67 11.59
N VAL A 61 4.53 9.49 12.57
CA VAL A 61 3.95 10.60 13.35
C VAL A 61 5.03 11.30 14.19
N ALA A 62 5.97 10.56 14.78
CA ALA A 62 7.06 11.14 15.57
C ALA A 62 7.95 12.05 14.73
N VAL A 63 8.31 11.64 13.51
CA VAL A 63 9.10 12.46 12.57
C VAL A 63 8.34 13.72 12.20
N SER A 64 7.09 13.60 11.73
CA SER A 64 6.26 14.75 11.38
C SER A 64 6.11 15.72 12.56
N SER A 65 5.83 15.20 13.75
CA SER A 65 5.66 16.03 14.94
C SER A 65 6.94 16.75 15.35
N ALA A 66 8.12 16.13 15.18
CA ALA A 66 9.40 16.79 15.46
C ALA A 66 9.70 17.89 14.43
N THR A 67 9.44 17.63 13.14
CA THR A 67 9.57 18.62 12.07
C THR A 67 8.63 19.81 12.29
N ASP A 68 7.36 19.57 12.64
CA ASP A 68 6.35 20.61 12.86
C ASP A 68 6.70 21.53 14.05
N LYS A 69 7.48 21.03 15.02
CA LYS A 69 8.01 21.82 16.14
C LYS A 69 9.29 22.56 15.77
N LEU A 70 10.20 21.94 15.05
CA LEU A 70 11.51 22.51 14.70
C LEU A 70 11.38 23.67 13.69
N VAL A 71 10.66 23.45 12.57
CA VAL A 71 10.65 24.37 11.42
C VAL A 71 10.17 25.78 11.78
N PRO A 72 9.06 25.97 12.53
CA PRO A 72 8.59 27.32 12.85
C PRO A 72 9.59 28.13 13.68
N GLN A 73 10.30 27.46 14.60
CA GLN A 73 11.17 28.14 15.57
C GLN A 73 12.55 28.42 14.96
N LEU A 74 13.09 27.45 14.21
CA LEU A 74 14.28 27.67 13.40
C LEU A 74 14.09 28.84 12.43
N TYR A 75 12.95 28.89 11.75
CA TYR A 75 12.63 30.01 10.85
C TYR A 75 12.59 31.37 11.57
N ALA A 76 12.03 31.41 12.79
CA ALA A 76 11.94 32.65 13.56
C ALA A 76 13.34 33.19 13.91
N ILE A 77 14.24 32.31 14.37
CA ILE A 77 15.63 32.65 14.71
C ILE A 77 16.38 33.12 13.45
N MET A 78 16.34 32.33 12.37
CA MET A 78 16.97 32.68 11.10
C MET A 78 16.50 34.04 10.58
N LYS A 79 15.20 34.33 10.69
CA LYS A 79 14.65 35.61 10.23
C LYS A 79 15.07 36.78 11.12
N ALA A 80 15.18 36.57 12.43
CA ALA A 80 15.70 37.59 13.34
C ALA A 80 17.17 37.91 13.05
N GLU A 81 17.98 36.88 12.83
CA GLU A 81 19.39 37.04 12.43
C GLU A 81 19.52 37.75 11.08
N GLU A 82 18.74 37.36 10.08
CA GLU A 82 18.71 38.01 8.77
C GLU A 82 18.42 39.52 8.90
N VAL A 83 17.38 39.89 9.65
CA VAL A 83 17.02 41.30 9.89
C VAL A 83 18.13 42.04 10.64
N TYR A 84 18.75 41.41 11.64
CA TYR A 84 19.90 41.97 12.34
C TYR A 84 21.07 42.25 11.39
N PHE A 85 21.50 41.29 10.57
CA PHE A 85 22.62 41.49 9.65
C PHE A 85 22.33 42.51 8.55
N ILE A 86 21.07 42.61 8.09
CA ILE A 86 20.63 43.71 7.21
C ILE A 86 20.84 45.06 7.90
N SER A 87 20.45 45.20 9.17
CA SER A 87 20.59 46.45 9.93
C SER A 87 22.05 46.88 10.14
N GLN A 88 22.99 45.93 10.13
CA GLN A 88 24.43 46.20 10.24
C GLN A 88 25.11 46.45 8.88
N GLY A 89 24.37 46.35 7.77
CA GLY A 89 24.94 46.44 6.42
C GLY A 89 25.73 45.21 5.98
N ASN A 90 25.64 44.08 6.70
CA ASN A 90 26.28 42.82 6.32
C ASN A 90 25.37 42.00 5.39
N ILE A 91 25.31 42.43 4.13
CA ILE A 91 24.44 41.83 3.11
C ILE A 91 24.81 40.38 2.79
N SER A 92 26.09 40.01 2.91
CA SER A 92 26.55 38.65 2.65
C SER A 92 25.93 37.66 3.63
N MET A 93 26.04 37.95 4.93
CA MET A 93 25.48 37.08 5.98
C MET A 93 23.96 37.04 5.93
N ALA A 94 23.31 38.18 5.66
CA ALA A 94 21.87 38.23 5.48
C ALA A 94 21.38 37.34 4.32
N THR A 95 22.14 37.27 3.21
CA THR A 95 21.80 36.42 2.07
C THR A 95 21.97 34.94 2.40
N GLU A 96 23.00 34.60 3.18
CA GLU A 96 23.25 33.22 3.62
C GLU A 96 22.15 32.68 4.56
N LEU A 97 21.62 33.55 5.42
CA LEU A 97 20.54 33.21 6.36
C LEU A 97 19.14 33.30 5.73
N HIS A 98 19.02 33.85 4.53
CA HIS A 98 17.74 34.02 3.86
C HIS A 98 17.17 32.66 3.43
N THR A 99 16.03 32.29 4.02
CA THR A 99 15.28 31.09 3.62
C THR A 99 13.79 31.26 3.87
N THR A 100 12.98 30.44 3.23
CA THR A 100 11.54 30.34 3.48
C THR A 100 11.21 29.14 4.36
N ARG A 101 10.10 29.20 5.12
CA ARG A 101 9.59 28.03 5.86
C ARG A 101 9.42 26.79 4.99
N ALA A 102 8.98 26.96 3.74
CA ALA A 102 8.78 25.88 2.80
C ALA A 102 10.09 25.23 2.36
N GLU A 103 11.19 25.99 2.27
CA GLU A 103 12.53 25.46 1.98
C GLU A 103 13.05 24.65 3.15
N ILE A 104 12.97 25.18 4.38
CA ILE A 104 13.35 24.45 5.60
C ILE A 104 12.57 23.13 5.69
N GLN A 105 11.26 23.15 5.46
CA GLN A 105 10.42 21.95 5.55
C GLN A 105 10.71 20.89 4.48
N ARG A 106 11.27 21.28 3.32
CA ARG A 106 11.67 20.35 2.26
C ARG A 106 13.11 19.88 2.38
N THR A 107 13.88 20.48 3.29
CA THR A 107 15.29 20.18 3.47
C THR A 107 15.44 18.83 4.16
N SER A 108 16.45 18.05 3.75
CA SER A 108 16.72 16.76 4.37
C SER A 108 17.12 16.94 5.85
N HIS A 109 16.79 15.99 6.71
CA HIS A 109 17.12 16.11 8.15
C HIS A 109 18.63 16.25 8.40
N LYS A 110 19.48 15.59 7.59
CA LYS A 110 20.94 15.75 7.65
C LYS A 110 21.40 17.17 7.32
N SER A 111 20.74 17.82 6.36
CA SER A 111 21.05 19.21 6.03
C SER A 111 20.47 20.17 7.06
N LEU A 112 19.32 19.85 7.68
CA LEU A 112 18.75 20.63 8.78
C LEU A 112 19.66 20.64 10.01
N GLU A 113 20.34 19.53 10.30
CA GLU A 113 21.34 19.46 11.38
C GLU A 113 22.43 20.52 11.20
N THR A 114 23.06 20.57 10.02
CA THR A 114 24.08 21.58 9.70
C THR A 114 23.55 23.02 9.75
N ILE A 115 22.32 23.24 9.26
CA ILE A 115 21.68 24.56 9.31
C ILE A 115 21.46 24.99 10.76
N VAL A 116 20.87 24.12 11.59
CA VAL A 116 20.60 24.42 13.00
C VAL A 116 21.89 24.69 13.76
N GLU A 117 22.96 23.91 13.54
CA GLU A 117 24.26 24.15 14.17
C GLU A 117 24.83 25.53 13.80
N THR A 118 24.73 25.90 12.52
CA THR A 118 25.23 27.18 12.01
C THR A 118 24.43 28.35 12.61
N VAL A 119 23.11 28.26 12.57
CA VAL A 119 22.19 29.27 13.12
C VAL A 119 22.36 29.38 14.63
N ALA A 120 22.41 28.27 15.37
CA ALA A 120 22.62 28.29 16.82
C ALA A 120 23.95 28.94 17.21
N LYS A 121 25.02 28.69 16.45
CA LYS A 121 26.31 29.33 16.66
C LYS A 121 26.23 30.85 16.46
N ILE A 122 25.70 31.28 15.31
CA ILE A 122 25.56 32.71 14.98
C ILE A 122 24.64 33.41 15.99
N GLY A 123 23.55 32.77 16.37
CA GLY A 123 22.57 33.25 17.32
C GLY A 123 23.17 33.50 18.70
N ARG A 124 23.92 32.53 19.24
CA ARG A 124 24.62 32.67 20.53
C ARG A 124 25.69 33.76 20.49
N GLU A 125 26.44 33.88 19.40
CA GLU A 125 27.43 34.95 19.23
C GLU A 125 26.79 36.36 19.24
N ASN A 126 25.51 36.46 18.88
CA ASN A 126 24.80 37.73 18.73
C ASN A 126 23.58 37.88 19.67
N ILE A 127 23.46 37.05 20.72
CA ILE A 127 22.20 36.92 21.48
C ILE A 127 21.71 38.23 22.10
N ALA A 128 22.63 39.05 22.63
CA ALA A 128 22.31 40.35 23.20
C ALA A 128 21.65 41.31 22.18
N LYS A 129 21.92 41.13 20.89
CA LYS A 129 21.30 41.89 19.79
C LYS A 129 19.98 41.28 19.37
N LEU A 130 19.89 39.95 19.36
CA LEU A 130 18.68 39.22 19.00
C LEU A 130 17.55 39.38 20.01
N ASN A 131 17.85 39.73 21.27
CA ASN A 131 16.86 40.11 22.29
C ASN A 131 15.90 41.22 21.82
N ALA A 132 16.32 42.12 20.93
CA ALA A 132 15.46 43.16 20.36
C ALA A 132 14.32 42.61 19.49
N TYR A 133 14.45 41.37 19.03
CA TYR A 133 13.47 40.63 18.25
C TYR A 133 12.76 39.54 19.05
N ASN A 134 12.89 39.55 20.39
CA ASN A 134 12.37 38.55 21.32
C ASN A 134 12.90 37.13 21.06
N ILE A 135 14.19 37.01 20.72
CA ILE A 135 14.91 35.73 20.66
C ILE A 135 15.89 35.70 21.82
N TYR A 136 15.80 34.68 22.66
CA TYR A 136 16.62 34.48 23.85
C TYR A 136 17.42 33.16 23.76
N ASP A 137 18.38 32.95 24.67
CA ASP A 137 19.19 31.73 24.70
C ASP A 137 18.30 30.47 24.80
N GLU A 138 17.19 30.56 25.55
CA GLU A 138 16.23 29.48 25.69
C GLU A 138 15.58 29.08 24.36
N ASP A 139 15.37 30.01 23.43
CA ASP A 139 14.79 29.70 22.11
C ASP A 139 15.78 28.89 21.25
N ILE A 140 17.08 29.21 21.35
CA ILE A 140 18.15 28.46 20.68
C ILE A 140 18.24 27.05 21.26
N ASP A 141 18.24 26.92 22.58
CA ASP A 141 18.27 25.62 23.27
C ASP A 141 17.05 24.75 22.93
N VAL A 142 15.87 25.37 22.78
CA VAL A 142 14.65 24.68 22.33
C VAL A 142 14.79 24.15 20.91
N VAL A 143 15.35 24.94 19.98
CA VAL A 143 15.59 24.51 18.59
C VAL A 143 16.57 23.34 18.53
N GLU A 144 17.66 23.38 19.29
CA GLU A 144 18.60 22.26 19.38
C GLU A 144 17.96 21.00 19.98
N SER A 145 17.11 21.16 21.00
CA SER A 145 16.35 20.05 21.58
C SER A 145 15.39 19.42 20.57
N TYR A 146 14.69 20.23 19.75
CA TYR A 146 13.82 19.73 18.69
C TYR A 146 14.60 19.06 17.57
N LEU A 147 15.80 19.54 17.25
CA LEU A 147 16.70 18.85 16.32
C LEU A 147 17.06 17.45 16.85
N GLN A 148 17.46 17.33 18.12
CA GLN A 148 17.77 16.03 18.72
C GLN A 148 16.58 15.06 18.65
N GLN A 149 15.36 15.55 18.90
CA GLN A 149 14.14 14.75 18.74
C GLN A 149 13.93 14.30 17.29
N LEU A 150 14.16 15.19 16.32
CA LEU A 150 14.05 14.86 14.89
C LEU A 150 15.09 13.83 14.47
N VAL A 151 16.35 13.97 14.90
CA VAL A 151 17.44 13.02 14.62
C VAL A 151 17.12 11.64 15.18
N ALA A 152 16.67 11.57 16.44
CA ALA A 152 16.28 10.31 17.09
C ALA A 152 15.10 9.64 16.36
N ALA A 153 14.06 10.41 16.02
CA ALA A 153 12.90 9.89 15.29
C ALA A 153 13.29 9.40 13.88
N SER A 154 14.16 10.13 13.19
CA SER A 154 14.64 9.78 11.84
C SER A 154 15.48 8.50 11.86
N THR A 155 16.39 8.38 12.84
CA THR A 155 17.21 7.17 13.01
C THR A 155 16.34 5.95 13.32
N ALA A 156 15.30 6.12 14.15
CA ALA A 156 14.33 5.06 14.40
C ALA A 156 13.54 4.68 13.13
N GLN A 157 13.19 5.66 12.30
CA GLN A 157 12.54 5.44 11.01
C GLN A 157 13.43 4.70 10.02
N ASP A 158 14.71 5.09 9.90
CA ASP A 158 15.68 4.42 9.04
C ASP A 158 15.89 2.97 9.45
N ARG A 159 16.06 2.72 10.76
CA ARG A 159 16.17 1.35 11.29
C ARG A 159 14.93 0.52 10.99
N TYR A 160 13.74 1.08 11.18
CA TYR A 160 12.49 0.39 10.89
C TYR A 160 12.31 0.10 9.39
N ASN A 161 12.68 1.04 8.52
CA ASN A 161 12.63 0.85 7.08
C ASN A 161 13.62 -0.24 6.62
N GLU A 162 14.81 -0.25 7.20
CA GLU A 162 15.83 -1.27 6.93
C GLU A 162 15.39 -2.66 7.40
N GLU A 163 14.84 -2.77 8.61
CA GLU A 163 14.27 -4.02 9.11
C GLU A 163 13.15 -4.53 8.18
N LYS A 164 12.25 -3.66 7.73
CA LYS A 164 11.22 -4.02 6.75
C LYS A 164 11.81 -4.45 5.40
N ARG A 165 12.92 -3.88 4.96
CA ARG A 165 13.61 -4.29 3.74
C ARG A 165 14.17 -5.69 3.90
N LEU A 166 14.93 -5.94 4.95
CA LEU A 166 15.49 -7.27 5.26
C LEU A 166 14.40 -8.35 5.34
N LYS A 167 13.26 -8.04 5.97
CA LYS A 167 12.11 -8.96 6.05
C LYS A 167 11.47 -9.24 4.68
N ARG A 168 11.47 -8.27 3.76
CA ARG A 168 11.01 -8.49 2.37
C ARG A 168 11.97 -9.38 1.61
N ASP A 169 13.27 -9.19 1.78
CA ASP A 169 14.29 -10.02 1.14
C ASP A 169 14.21 -11.47 1.66
N GLU A 170 14.03 -11.64 2.97
CA GLU A 170 13.77 -12.94 3.62
C GLU A 170 12.51 -13.61 3.04
N LEU A 171 11.41 -12.85 2.88
CA LEU A 171 10.18 -13.35 2.27
C LEU A 171 10.38 -13.79 0.81
N GLU A 172 11.14 -13.04 0.01
CA GLU A 172 11.41 -13.41 -1.39
C GLU A 172 12.24 -14.69 -1.47
N ALA A 173 13.22 -14.87 -0.59
CA ALA A 173 13.99 -16.11 -0.48
C ALA A 173 13.10 -17.31 -0.12
N LEU A 174 12.25 -17.20 0.91
CA LEU A 174 11.32 -18.28 1.30
C LEU A 174 10.34 -18.64 0.18
N ILE A 175 9.89 -17.67 -0.60
CA ILE A 175 9.03 -17.93 -1.77
C ILE A 175 9.79 -18.71 -2.83
N ALA A 176 11.07 -18.40 -3.08
CA ALA A 176 11.89 -19.14 -4.03
C ALA A 176 12.07 -20.60 -3.58
N GLU A 177 12.47 -20.82 -2.32
CA GLU A 177 12.59 -22.16 -1.73
C GLU A 177 11.27 -22.94 -1.80
N SER A 178 10.15 -22.28 -1.54
CA SER A 178 8.83 -22.91 -1.59
C SER A 178 8.41 -23.31 -3.00
N LYS A 179 8.87 -22.61 -4.04
CA LYS A 179 8.62 -23.03 -5.44
C LYS A 179 9.37 -24.31 -5.78
N GLU A 180 10.60 -24.46 -5.29
CA GLU A 180 11.38 -25.68 -5.47
C GLU A 180 10.69 -26.86 -4.76
N LEU A 181 10.23 -26.64 -3.53
CA LEU A 181 9.48 -27.64 -2.76
C LEU A 181 8.19 -28.09 -3.46
N LEU A 182 7.45 -27.16 -4.07
CA LEU A 182 6.29 -27.50 -4.88
C LEU A 182 6.66 -28.25 -6.15
N THR A 183 7.81 -27.95 -6.77
CA THR A 183 8.30 -28.69 -7.94
C THR A 183 8.66 -30.13 -7.57
N GLU A 184 9.28 -30.35 -6.41
CA GLU A 184 9.53 -31.68 -5.87
C GLU A 184 8.21 -32.43 -5.60
N THR A 185 7.21 -31.73 -5.06
CA THR A 185 5.87 -32.28 -4.86
C THR A 185 5.21 -32.67 -6.19
N ASP A 186 5.31 -31.82 -7.21
CA ASP A 186 4.79 -32.09 -8.55
C ASP A 186 5.37 -33.41 -9.11
N MET A 187 6.68 -33.65 -8.94
CA MET A 187 7.35 -34.89 -9.38
C MET A 187 6.87 -36.13 -8.62
N VAL A 188 6.67 -36.04 -7.30
CA VAL A 188 6.21 -37.19 -6.50
C VAL A 188 4.76 -37.53 -6.83
N VAL A 189 3.91 -36.52 -7.06
CA VAL A 189 2.51 -36.72 -7.45
C VAL A 189 2.38 -37.31 -8.86
N GLU A 190 3.32 -37.02 -9.77
CA GLU A 190 3.33 -37.58 -11.12
C GLU A 190 3.47 -39.12 -11.14
N ILE A 191 4.10 -39.72 -10.11
CA ILE A 191 4.25 -41.18 -9.96
C ILE A 191 2.89 -41.88 -10.00
N ILE A 192 1.86 -41.27 -9.41
CA ILE A 192 0.54 -41.87 -9.32
C ILE A 192 -0.39 -41.47 -10.47
N SER A 193 0.10 -40.71 -11.47
CA SER A 193 -0.72 -40.20 -12.57
C SER A 193 -1.42 -41.30 -13.38
N LEU A 194 -0.77 -42.47 -13.53
CA LEU A 194 -1.30 -43.61 -14.27
C LEU A 194 -2.14 -44.56 -13.40
N THR A 195 -1.84 -44.65 -12.10
CA THR A 195 -2.52 -45.57 -11.16
C THR A 195 -3.71 -44.93 -10.47
N HIS A 196 -3.66 -43.61 -10.24
CA HIS A 196 -4.66 -42.79 -9.55
C HIS A 196 -4.91 -41.47 -10.32
N PRO A 197 -5.43 -41.55 -11.55
CA PRO A 197 -5.56 -40.39 -12.44
C PRO A 197 -6.54 -39.32 -11.92
N ALA A 198 -7.55 -39.70 -11.13
CA ALA A 198 -8.51 -38.76 -10.56
C ALA A 198 -7.86 -37.88 -9.48
N GLU A 199 -7.07 -38.48 -8.61
CA GLU A 199 -6.34 -37.84 -7.53
C GLU A 199 -5.25 -36.91 -8.06
N TYR A 200 -4.50 -37.39 -9.08
CA TYR A 200 -3.55 -36.57 -9.85
C TYR A 200 -4.24 -35.35 -10.48
N LYS A 201 -5.38 -35.56 -11.16
CA LYS A 201 -6.15 -34.46 -11.75
C LYS A 201 -6.56 -33.43 -10.70
N GLY A 202 -7.12 -33.87 -9.57
CA GLY A 202 -7.52 -32.95 -8.50
C GLY A 202 -6.32 -32.19 -7.90
N TYR A 203 -5.15 -32.82 -7.78
CA TYR A 203 -3.92 -32.12 -7.39
C TYR A 203 -3.57 -31.03 -8.40
N THR A 204 -3.53 -31.36 -9.70
CA THR A 204 -3.19 -30.38 -10.75
C THR A 204 -4.19 -29.23 -10.81
N GLU A 205 -5.47 -29.48 -10.52
CA GLU A 205 -6.50 -28.44 -10.44
C GLU A 205 -6.26 -27.48 -9.28
N VAL A 206 -5.85 -27.99 -8.10
CA VAL A 206 -5.49 -27.16 -6.95
C VAL A 206 -4.18 -26.40 -7.18
N ARG A 207 -3.16 -27.08 -7.71
CA ARG A 207 -1.82 -26.55 -7.99
C ARG A 207 -1.80 -25.47 -9.06
N ASN A 208 -2.64 -25.64 -10.09
CA ASN A 208 -2.83 -24.68 -11.17
C ASN A 208 -4.07 -23.82 -10.97
N LYS A 209 -4.72 -23.93 -9.80
CA LYS A 209 -5.81 -23.03 -9.44
C LYS A 209 -5.21 -21.65 -9.52
N LYS A 210 -5.55 -20.96 -10.61
CA LYS A 210 -5.55 -19.51 -10.60
C LYS A 210 -6.55 -19.22 -9.50
N GLU A 211 -6.06 -18.97 -8.30
CA GLU A 211 -6.72 -17.98 -7.49
C GLU A 211 -6.75 -16.76 -8.39
N TYR A 212 -7.86 -16.63 -9.13
CA TYR A 212 -8.33 -15.33 -9.54
C TYR A 212 -8.08 -14.47 -8.31
N SER A 213 -7.24 -13.46 -8.42
CA SER A 213 -7.19 -12.39 -7.43
C SER A 213 -8.66 -12.09 -7.12
N GLU A 214 -9.20 -12.60 -6.00
CA GLU A 214 -10.63 -12.96 -5.92
C GLU A 214 -11.46 -11.79 -6.46
N LEU A 215 -12.03 -12.00 -7.65
CA LEU A 215 -12.81 -10.97 -8.32
C LEU A 215 -14.05 -10.82 -7.45
N LEU A 216 -14.10 -9.79 -6.62
CA LEU A 216 -15.26 -9.56 -5.75
C LEU A 216 -16.50 -9.32 -6.59
N PHE A 217 -16.34 -8.62 -7.71
CA PHE A 217 -17.39 -8.56 -8.69
C PHE A 217 -16.88 -8.35 -10.12
N THR A 218 -17.66 -8.89 -11.05
CA THR A 218 -17.59 -8.59 -12.49
C THR A 218 -18.90 -7.91 -12.88
N ILE A 219 -18.78 -6.77 -13.54
CA ILE A 219 -19.90 -6.03 -14.13
C ILE A 219 -19.82 -6.22 -15.64
N THR A 220 -20.84 -6.82 -16.23
CA THR A 220 -20.99 -6.99 -17.68
C THR A 220 -22.07 -6.05 -18.17
N VAL A 221 -21.70 -5.15 -19.07
CA VAL A 221 -22.63 -4.20 -19.67
C VAL A 221 -23.01 -4.70 -21.05
N LEU A 222 -24.30 -4.94 -21.24
CA LEU A 222 -24.88 -5.44 -22.48
C LEU A 222 -25.89 -4.43 -23.03
N ASN A 223 -26.01 -4.42 -24.34
CA ASN A 223 -27.04 -3.67 -25.03
C ASN A 223 -28.42 -4.34 -24.79
N SER A 224 -29.42 -3.59 -24.34
CA SER A 224 -30.73 -4.16 -23.98
C SER A 224 -31.48 -4.78 -25.15
N GLU A 225 -31.23 -4.32 -26.39
CA GLU A 225 -31.95 -4.76 -27.59
C GLU A 225 -31.24 -5.93 -28.27
N THR A 226 -29.91 -5.90 -28.32
CA THR A 226 -29.11 -6.89 -29.07
C THR A 226 -28.48 -7.97 -28.20
N GLY A 227 -28.44 -7.79 -26.89
CA GLY A 227 -27.73 -8.66 -25.94
C GLY A 227 -26.22 -8.70 -26.14
N LYS A 228 -25.66 -7.84 -27.02
CA LYS A 228 -24.23 -7.79 -27.30
C LYS A 228 -23.48 -6.93 -26.27
N PRO A 229 -22.19 -7.20 -26.02
CA PRO A 229 -21.40 -6.40 -25.11
C PRO A 229 -21.28 -4.93 -25.55
N GLU A 230 -21.45 -4.02 -24.61
CA GLU A 230 -21.42 -2.58 -24.87
C GLU A 230 -20.03 -2.03 -24.51
N GLU A 231 -19.25 -1.63 -25.52
CA GLU A 231 -17.93 -1.01 -25.35
C GLU A 231 -18.06 0.49 -25.02
N ASN A 232 -17.09 1.08 -24.34
CA ASN A 232 -17.04 2.51 -24.01
C ASN A 232 -18.14 3.02 -23.05
N ALA A 233 -18.80 2.14 -22.29
CA ALA A 233 -19.67 2.53 -21.19
C ALA A 233 -18.85 2.80 -19.93
N ARG A 234 -19.08 3.94 -19.27
CA ARG A 234 -18.45 4.30 -18.00
C ARG A 234 -19.18 3.64 -16.85
N VAL A 235 -18.46 2.86 -16.05
CA VAL A 235 -18.94 2.18 -14.85
C VAL A 235 -18.28 2.82 -13.63
N VAL A 236 -19.09 3.33 -12.72
CA VAL A 236 -18.65 3.93 -11.45
C VAL A 236 -19.29 3.17 -10.30
N VAL A 237 -18.49 2.72 -9.33
CA VAL A 237 -18.96 2.05 -8.12
C VAL A 237 -18.51 2.86 -6.91
N ARG A 238 -19.47 3.31 -6.11
CA ARG A 238 -19.24 4.14 -4.92
C ARG A 238 -19.78 3.45 -3.68
N SER A 239 -19.04 3.55 -2.58
CA SER A 239 -19.54 3.12 -1.28
C SER A 239 -20.66 4.05 -0.84
N THR A 240 -21.73 3.46 -0.30
CA THR A 240 -22.84 4.19 0.32
C THR A 240 -22.59 4.52 1.79
N THR A 241 -21.65 3.82 2.44
CA THR A 241 -21.40 3.95 3.89
C THR A 241 -20.09 4.69 4.22
N LYS A 242 -19.09 4.62 3.35
CA LYS A 242 -17.73 5.12 3.56
C LYS A 242 -17.49 6.43 2.81
N LYS A 243 -16.91 7.41 3.51
CA LYS A 243 -16.52 8.71 2.94
C LYS A 243 -15.01 8.97 3.11
N VAL A 244 -14.41 9.64 2.14
CA VAL A 244 -13.03 10.12 2.19
C VAL A 244 -13.03 11.61 1.82
N LYS A 245 -12.57 12.47 2.74
CA LYS A 245 -12.61 13.94 2.57
C LYS A 245 -14.01 14.44 2.17
N ASP A 246 -15.02 14.02 2.94
CA ASP A 246 -16.45 14.34 2.77
C ASP A 246 -17.11 13.90 1.46
N LYS A 247 -16.44 13.11 0.63
CA LYS A 247 -17.00 12.53 -0.60
C LYS A 247 -17.17 11.02 -0.48
N PRO A 248 -18.19 10.40 -1.12
CA PRO A 248 -18.33 8.94 -1.16
C PRO A 248 -17.07 8.27 -1.70
N TYR A 249 -16.61 7.22 -1.02
CA TYR A 249 -15.44 6.47 -1.47
C TYR A 249 -15.72 5.80 -2.83
N VAL A 250 -14.88 6.09 -3.82
CA VAL A 250 -15.02 5.51 -5.16
C VAL A 250 -14.17 4.25 -5.23
N LEU A 251 -14.82 3.09 -5.23
CA LEU A 251 -14.14 1.79 -5.34
C LEU A 251 -13.64 1.56 -6.77
N LEU A 252 -14.45 1.94 -7.77
CA LEU A 252 -14.16 1.73 -9.18
C LEU A 252 -14.70 2.88 -10.04
N ASN A 253 -13.92 3.31 -11.02
CA ASN A 253 -14.35 4.23 -12.09
C ASN A 253 -13.57 3.83 -13.34
N ARG A 254 -14.22 3.07 -14.24
CA ARG A 254 -13.59 2.49 -15.43
C ARG A 254 -14.54 2.56 -16.62
N VAL A 255 -14.00 2.30 -17.80
CA VAL A 255 -14.76 2.23 -19.05
C VAL A 255 -14.70 0.79 -19.57
N THR A 256 -15.83 0.25 -20.05
CA THR A 256 -15.92 -1.08 -20.66
C THR A 256 -15.10 -1.15 -21.95
N ARG A 257 -14.50 -2.31 -22.20
CA ARG A 257 -13.75 -2.61 -23.44
C ARG A 257 -14.59 -3.49 -24.36
N LYS A 258 -14.02 -4.01 -25.45
CA LYS A 258 -14.65 -4.93 -26.43
C LYS A 258 -15.57 -6.03 -25.84
N THR A 259 -15.28 -6.54 -24.64
CA THR A 259 -16.07 -7.60 -24.00
C THR A 259 -17.22 -7.07 -23.13
N GLY A 260 -17.41 -5.75 -23.02
CA GLY A 260 -18.44 -5.13 -22.16
C GLY A 260 -18.16 -5.27 -20.66
N GLU A 261 -17.01 -5.83 -20.28
CA GLU A 261 -16.73 -6.20 -18.89
C GLU A 261 -15.86 -5.18 -18.15
N VAL A 262 -16.20 -4.98 -16.88
CA VAL A 262 -15.38 -4.30 -15.89
C VAL A 262 -15.24 -5.19 -14.66
N ARG A 263 -13.99 -5.35 -14.20
CA ARG A 263 -13.62 -6.28 -13.13
C ARG A 263 -13.03 -5.53 -11.94
N ASN A 264 -13.40 -5.92 -10.72
CA ASN A 264 -12.85 -5.40 -9.48
C ASN A 264 -12.28 -6.54 -8.61
N ASN A 265 -11.07 -6.32 -8.08
CA ASN A 265 -10.34 -7.24 -7.20
C ASN A 265 -9.96 -6.61 -5.83
N LYS A 266 -10.44 -5.40 -5.52
CA LYS A 266 -10.17 -4.69 -4.27
C LYS A 266 -11.15 -5.15 -3.18
N ARG A 267 -10.61 -5.81 -2.15
CA ARG A 267 -11.34 -6.34 -0.98
C ARG A 267 -11.83 -5.24 -0.05
N GLU A 268 -13.03 -4.74 -0.33
CA GLU A 268 -13.75 -3.85 0.58
C GLU A 268 -15.21 -4.32 0.68
N PHE A 269 -15.58 -4.85 1.84
CA PHE A 269 -16.94 -5.28 2.13
C PHE A 269 -17.79 -4.06 2.47
N ASP A 270 -18.86 -3.86 1.71
CA ASP A 270 -19.72 -2.68 1.85
C ASP A 270 -21.00 -2.85 1.03
N ILE A 271 -21.90 -1.88 1.21
CA ILE A 271 -23.02 -1.61 0.33
C ILE A 271 -22.57 -0.56 -0.69
N TYR A 272 -22.59 -0.96 -1.96
CA TYR A 272 -22.17 -0.12 -3.07
C TYR A 272 -23.34 0.32 -3.93
N GLU A 273 -23.20 1.49 -4.51
CA GLU A 273 -24.02 1.97 -5.62
C GLU A 273 -23.17 1.98 -6.89
N MET A 274 -23.65 1.26 -7.90
CA MET A 274 -23.11 1.24 -9.24
C MET A 274 -23.91 2.18 -10.13
N THR A 275 -23.21 3.04 -10.89
CA THR A 275 -23.77 3.85 -11.96
C THR A 275 -23.08 3.50 -13.28
N VAL A 276 -23.86 3.21 -14.31
CA VAL A 276 -23.38 2.95 -15.67
C VAL A 276 -23.91 4.00 -16.63
N GLU A 277 -23.01 4.69 -17.32
CA GLU A 277 -23.29 5.82 -18.21
C GLU A 277 -22.67 5.57 -19.59
N LYS A 278 -23.44 5.82 -20.65
CA LYS A 278 -22.91 5.88 -22.02
C LYS A 278 -23.70 6.92 -22.81
N ILE A 279 -23.00 7.66 -23.67
CA ILE A 279 -23.62 8.64 -24.57
C ILE A 279 -24.66 7.91 -25.45
N GLY A 280 -25.88 8.46 -25.52
CA GLY A 280 -27.01 7.88 -26.26
C GLY A 280 -27.74 6.73 -25.54
N CYS A 281 -27.39 6.42 -24.28
CA CYS A 281 -28.06 5.41 -23.47
C CYS A 281 -28.61 6.02 -22.17
N GLU A 282 -29.69 5.42 -21.65
CA GLU A 282 -30.23 5.74 -20.33
C GLU A 282 -29.18 5.41 -19.25
N THR A 283 -29.04 6.29 -18.25
CA THR A 283 -28.15 6.04 -17.12
C THR A 283 -28.75 4.97 -16.22
N HIS A 284 -28.01 3.89 -15.96
CA HIS A 284 -28.45 2.83 -15.07
C HIS A 284 -27.79 2.96 -13.71
N THR A 285 -28.58 2.86 -12.63
CA THR A 285 -28.07 2.86 -11.25
C THR A 285 -28.62 1.66 -10.48
N GLN A 286 -27.76 0.92 -9.80
CA GLN A 286 -28.14 -0.25 -9.00
C GLN A 286 -27.28 -0.34 -7.74
N GLN A 287 -27.91 -0.68 -6.61
CA GLN A 287 -27.18 -0.99 -5.38
C GLN A 287 -26.94 -2.50 -5.25
N PHE A 288 -25.78 -2.87 -4.71
CA PHE A 288 -25.42 -4.25 -4.42
C PHE A 288 -24.57 -4.32 -3.15
N THR A 289 -24.65 -5.45 -2.45
CA THR A 289 -23.90 -5.68 -1.21
C THR A 289 -22.80 -6.68 -1.45
N VAL A 290 -21.58 -6.34 -1.04
CA VAL A 290 -20.43 -7.25 -1.01
C VAL A 290 -20.23 -7.64 0.45
N ALA A 291 -20.83 -8.77 0.85
CA ALA A 291 -20.85 -9.22 2.25
C ALA A 291 -19.72 -10.20 2.57
N ASP A 292 -19.22 -10.91 1.57
CA ASP A 292 -18.19 -11.95 1.72
C ASP A 292 -17.30 -12.02 0.46
N ASN A 293 -16.46 -13.05 0.38
CA ASN A 293 -15.56 -13.26 -0.75
C ASN A 293 -16.21 -14.01 -1.93
N THR A 294 -17.54 -14.18 -1.93
CA THR A 294 -18.26 -14.81 -3.04
C THR A 294 -18.24 -13.89 -4.26
N PRO A 295 -17.68 -14.30 -5.41
CA PRO A 295 -17.64 -13.46 -6.61
C PRO A 295 -19.05 -13.11 -7.11
N LEU A 296 -19.39 -11.82 -7.11
CA LEU A 296 -20.64 -11.33 -7.67
C LEU A 296 -20.51 -11.14 -9.18
N ARG A 297 -21.55 -11.51 -9.92
CA ARG A 297 -21.67 -11.22 -11.36
C ARG A 297 -22.89 -10.36 -11.55
N LEU A 298 -22.66 -9.12 -11.96
CA LEU A 298 -23.70 -8.13 -12.20
C LEU A 298 -23.82 -7.92 -13.70
N GLU A 299 -24.99 -8.18 -14.25
CA GLU A 299 -25.31 -7.89 -15.64
C GLU A 299 -26.17 -6.65 -15.71
N VAL A 300 -25.74 -5.66 -16.51
CA VAL A 300 -26.43 -4.40 -16.70
C VAL A 300 -26.86 -4.30 -18.16
N MET A 301 -28.17 -4.21 -18.36
CA MET A 301 -28.76 -3.97 -19.67
C MET A 301 -28.90 -2.47 -19.90
N LEU A 302 -28.06 -1.89 -20.75
CA LEU A 302 -28.14 -0.49 -21.14
C LEU A 302 -29.14 -0.32 -22.28
N LYS A 303 -30.16 0.51 -22.01
CA LYS A 303 -31.18 0.88 -22.98
C LYS A 303 -30.79 2.15 -23.73
N LYS A 304 -30.97 2.18 -25.05
CA LYS A 304 -30.76 3.39 -25.84
C LYS A 304 -31.88 4.39 -25.60
N ILE A 305 -31.54 5.68 -25.62
CA ILE A 305 -32.53 6.77 -25.56
C ILE A 305 -33.18 6.87 -26.94
N GLU A 306 -34.50 6.71 -27.01
CA GLU A 306 -35.25 6.85 -28.26
C GLU A 306 -35.03 8.25 -28.86
N GLY A 307 -34.59 8.30 -30.13
CA GLY A 307 -34.44 9.55 -30.89
C GLY A 307 -33.05 10.17 -30.92
N MET A 308 -32.02 9.55 -30.34
CA MET A 308 -30.61 9.96 -30.53
C MET A 308 -29.86 8.89 -31.34
N ASN A 309 -29.34 9.30 -32.51
CA ASN A 309 -28.40 8.50 -33.33
C ASN A 309 -26.98 8.60 -32.79
#